data_AF-M6Y7N8-F1
#
_entry.id   AF-M6Y7N8-F1
#
_cell.length_a   1.000
_cell.length_b   1.000
_cell.length_c   1.000
_cell.angle_alpha   90.00
_cell.angle_beta   90.00
_cell.angle_gamma   90.00
#
_symmetry.space_group_name_H-M   'P 1'
#
loop_
_entity.id
_entity.type
_entity.pdbx_description
1 polymer ?
#
loop_
_entity_poly.entity_id
_entity_poly.type
_entity_poly.pdbx_seq_one_letter_code
_entity_poly.pdbx_strand_id
1 'polypeptide(L)'
;MKPEENSKQKNQGELFRNRLDQILDHRHPLYQIAKKIDWEKFEKEFGKYYTEKTGRPGLRIRLLVGLHYLKHAYNVSDEKVVEGYLENPYWQHFKWLGF
;
A
#
# COMPACT_ATOMS: atom_id res chain seq x y z
N MET A 1 -6.42 -41.99 -27.49
CA MET A 1 -6.99 -40.85 -26.74
C MET A 1 -5.97 -39.72 -26.75
N LYS A 2 -6.37 -38.51 -27.16
CA LYS A 2 -5.53 -37.32 -27.09
C LYS A 2 -5.44 -36.84 -25.63
N PRO A 3 -4.30 -36.36 -25.13
CA PRO A 3 -4.23 -35.81 -23.78
C PRO A 3 -4.95 -34.46 -23.75
N GLU A 4 -5.75 -34.24 -22.70
CA GLU A 4 -6.45 -32.97 -22.48
C GLU A 4 -5.45 -31.87 -22.11
N GLU A 5 -5.10 -31.05 -23.10
CA GLU A 5 -4.38 -29.79 -22.91
C GLU A 5 -5.35 -28.71 -22.38
N ASN A 6 -5.73 -28.73 -21.09
CA ASN A 6 -6.39 -27.54 -20.53
C ASN A 6 -6.40 -27.36 -19.00
N SER A 7 -5.65 -28.14 -18.23
CA SER A 7 -5.63 -27.98 -16.75
C SER A 7 -4.47 -27.14 -16.21
N LYS A 8 -3.42 -26.87 -17.01
CA LYS A 8 -2.21 -26.16 -16.53
C LYS A 8 -2.31 -24.62 -16.48
N GLN A 9 -3.30 -24.02 -17.14
CA GLN A 9 -3.44 -22.54 -17.14
C GLN A 9 -4.23 -21.99 -15.95
N LYS A 10 -5.11 -22.78 -15.31
CA LYS A 10 -5.93 -22.31 -14.18
C LYS A 10 -5.16 -22.15 -12.85
N ASN A 11 -4.03 -22.84 -12.65
CA ASN A 11 -3.34 -22.87 -11.37
C ASN A 11 -2.25 -21.80 -11.15
N GLN A 12 -1.83 -21.07 -12.19
CA GLN A 12 -0.78 -20.05 -12.01
C GLN A 12 -1.32 -18.77 -11.35
N GLY A 13 -2.58 -18.41 -11.60
CA GLY A 13 -3.22 -17.24 -10.97
C GLY A 13 -3.50 -17.44 -9.48
N GLU A 14 -3.66 -18.68 -9.01
CA GLU A 14 -3.91 -18.97 -7.60
C GLU A 14 -2.66 -18.76 -6.72
N LEU A 15 -1.45 -18.92 -7.26
CA LEU A 15 -0.20 -18.68 -6.53
C LEU A 15 -0.03 -17.19 -6.12
N PHE A 16 -0.63 -16.27 -6.87
CA PHE A 16 -0.51 -14.83 -6.68
C PHE A 16 -1.65 -14.18 -5.89
N ARG A 17 -2.62 -14.97 -5.40
CA ARG A 17 -3.65 -14.52 -4.44
C ARG A 17 -3.08 -13.88 -3.17
N ASN A 18 -1.77 -13.91 -2.98
CA ASN A 18 -1.05 -13.28 -1.87
C ASN A 18 -0.75 -11.79 -2.06
N ARG A 19 -1.03 -11.18 -3.24
CA ARG A 19 -0.85 -9.73 -3.38
C ARG A 19 -2.10 -8.99 -2.93
N LEU A 20 -1.91 -8.08 -1.97
CA LEU A 20 -3.00 -7.32 -1.34
C LEU A 20 -3.91 -6.63 -2.37
N ASP A 21 -3.36 -6.11 -3.46
CA ASP A 21 -4.08 -5.42 -4.53
C ASP A 21 -5.06 -6.31 -5.32
N GLN A 22 -4.88 -7.64 -5.28
CA GLN A 22 -5.78 -8.62 -5.92
C GLN A 22 -6.96 -9.03 -5.02
N ILE A 23 -6.85 -8.80 -3.71
CA ILE A 23 -7.89 -9.16 -2.72
C ILE A 23 -8.82 -7.97 -2.43
N LEU A 24 -8.31 -6.75 -2.56
CA LEU A 24 -9.06 -5.54 -2.22
C LEU A 24 -10.08 -5.16 -3.29
N ASP A 25 -11.25 -4.67 -2.87
CA ASP A 25 -12.22 -4.05 -3.78
C ASP A 25 -11.63 -2.74 -4.31
N HIS A 26 -11.41 -2.69 -5.62
CA HIS A 26 -10.85 -1.50 -6.28
C HIS A 26 -11.78 -0.29 -6.18
N ARG A 27 -13.07 -0.47 -5.90
CA ARG A 27 -14.04 0.63 -5.70
C ARG A 27 -13.96 1.24 -4.31
N HIS A 28 -13.21 0.64 -3.38
CA HIS A 28 -13.07 1.18 -2.04
C HIS A 28 -12.43 2.58 -2.07
N PRO A 29 -12.96 3.57 -1.31
CA PRO A 29 -12.47 4.95 -1.36
C PRO A 29 -10.96 5.08 -1.12
N LEU A 30 -10.40 4.38 -0.13
CA LEU A 30 -8.95 4.40 0.12
C LEU A 30 -8.14 3.82 -1.05
N TYR A 31 -8.63 2.77 -1.72
CA TYR A 31 -7.95 2.19 -2.88
C TYR A 31 -7.88 3.21 -4.02
N GLN A 32 -8.99 3.90 -4.27
CA GLN A 32 -9.10 4.92 -5.31
C GLN A 32 -8.23 6.14 -5.01
N ILE A 33 -8.25 6.63 -3.77
CA ILE A 33 -7.46 7.81 -3.36
C ILE A 33 -5.97 7.50 -3.42
N ALA A 34 -5.53 6.32 -2.97
CA ALA A 34 -4.12 5.91 -3.05
C ALA A 34 -3.54 6.00 -4.47
N LYS A 35 -4.36 5.70 -5.49
CA LYS A 35 -3.96 5.81 -6.91
C LYS A 35 -4.00 7.23 -7.47
N LYS A 36 -4.78 8.13 -6.86
CA LYS A 36 -4.96 9.51 -7.33
C LYS A 36 -3.99 10.50 -6.69
N ILE A 37 -3.39 10.15 -5.55
CA ILE A 37 -2.43 11.00 -4.88
C ILE A 37 -1.14 11.09 -5.73
N ASP A 38 -0.71 12.32 -5.99
CA ASP A 38 0.63 12.62 -6.52
C ASP A 38 1.66 12.43 -5.40
N TRP A 39 2.14 11.20 -5.27
CA TRP A 39 3.13 10.85 -4.27
C TRP A 39 4.53 11.40 -4.58
N GLU A 40 4.86 11.64 -5.86
CA GLU A 40 6.16 12.20 -6.25
C GLU A 40 6.31 13.62 -5.75
N LYS A 41 5.23 14.41 -5.76
CA LYS A 41 5.22 15.73 -5.13
C LYS A 41 5.59 15.66 -3.64
N PHE A 42 5.06 14.69 -2.91
CA PHE A 42 5.39 14.51 -1.50
C PHE A 42 6.84 14.08 -1.29
N GLU A 43 7.33 13.11 -2.08
CA GLU A 43 8.73 12.69 -2.04
C GLU A 43 9.67 13.86 -2.36
N LYS A 44 9.35 14.71 -3.34
CA LYS A 44 10.14 15.90 -3.69
C LYS A 44 10.13 16.95 -2.57
N GLU A 45 8.95 17.28 -2.05
CA GLU A 45 8.82 18.35 -1.06
C GLU A 45 9.33 17.95 0.32
N PHE A 46 9.11 16.70 0.72
CA PHE A 46 9.58 16.23 2.02
C PHE A 46 10.99 15.63 1.95
N GLY A 47 11.42 15.10 0.81
CA GLY A 47 12.72 14.45 0.62
C GLY A 47 13.90 15.33 0.98
N LYS A 48 13.78 16.65 0.79
CA LYS A 48 14.81 17.64 1.19
C LYS A 48 15.12 17.65 2.70
N TYR A 49 14.21 17.13 3.53
CA TYR A 49 14.38 17.02 4.98
C TYR A 49 14.94 15.66 5.44
N TYR A 50 15.06 14.69 4.52
CA TYR A 50 15.61 13.37 4.81
C TYR A 50 17.02 13.26 4.23
N THR A 51 17.90 12.55 4.93
CA THR A 51 19.25 12.22 4.44
C THR A 51 19.35 10.72 4.19
N GLU A 52 19.81 10.35 3.00
CA GLU A 52 20.08 8.95 2.65
C GLU A 52 21.47 8.50 3.09
N LYS A 53 22.41 9.45 3.28
CA LYS A 53 23.84 9.17 3.40
C LYS A 53 24.34 9.13 4.84
N THR A 54 23.54 9.55 5.82
CA THR A 54 24.01 9.74 7.18
C THR A 54 22.98 9.25 8.20
N GLY A 55 23.38 8.32 9.06
CA GLY A 55 22.52 7.76 10.10
C GLY A 55 21.57 6.67 9.59
N ARG A 56 20.52 6.40 10.38
CA ARG A 56 19.48 5.42 10.02
C ARG A 56 18.62 6.00 8.90
N PRO A 57 18.42 5.28 7.77
CA PRO A 57 17.51 5.73 6.73
C PRO A 57 16.12 6.01 7.29
N GLY A 58 15.55 7.14 6.89
CA GLY A 58 14.17 7.49 7.22
C GLY A 58 13.19 6.46 6.67
N LEU A 59 12.01 6.40 7.29
CA LEU A 59 10.88 5.69 6.68
C LEU A 59 10.48 6.36 5.37
N ARG A 60 9.94 5.59 4.41
CA ARG A 60 9.44 6.13 3.14
C ARG A 60 8.46 7.27 3.39
N ILE A 61 8.58 8.39 2.67
CA ILE A 61 7.71 9.55 2.87
C ILE A 61 6.24 9.19 2.64
N ARG A 62 5.96 8.37 1.62
CA ARG A 62 4.61 7.80 1.40
C ARG A 62 4.01 7.14 2.64
N LEU A 63 4.81 6.40 3.43
CA LEU A 63 4.32 5.78 4.67
C LEU A 63 3.92 6.84 5.68
N LEU A 64 4.77 7.83 5.92
CA LEU A 64 4.53 8.87 6.91
C LEU A 64 3.30 9.73 6.56
N VAL A 65 3.24 10.18 5.30
CA VAL A 65 2.09 10.93 4.78
C VAL A 65 0.81 10.08 4.84
N GLY A 66 0.91 8.79 4.49
CA GLY A 66 -0.23 7.87 4.53
C GLY A 66 -0.79 7.67 5.93
N LEU A 67 0.07 7.45 6.93
CA LEU A 67 -0.35 7.29 8.33
C LEU A 67 -0.95 8.59 8.89
N HIS A 68 -0.35 9.75 8.58
CA HIS A 68 -0.93 11.04 8.97
C HIS A 68 -2.30 11.27 8.33
N TYR A 69 -2.46 10.93 7.06
CA TYR A 69 -3.76 11.01 6.39
C TYR A 69 -4.80 10.13 7.10
N LEU A 70 -4.47 8.87 7.40
CA LEU A 70 -5.39 7.96 8.08
C LEU A 70 -5.74 8.45 9.49
N LYS A 71 -4.75 8.98 10.24
CA LYS A 71 -4.96 9.61 11.54
C LYS A 71 -6.06 10.66 11.49
N HIS A 72 -5.93 11.59 10.55
CA HIS A 72 -6.84 12.72 10.40
C HIS A 72 -8.19 12.30 9.80
N ALA A 73 -8.20 11.43 8.80
CA ALA A 73 -9.42 10.98 8.13
C ALA A 73 -10.35 10.20 9.06
N TYR A 74 -9.78 9.43 9.99
CA TYR A 74 -10.54 8.60 10.93
C TYR A 74 -10.62 9.19 12.34
N ASN A 75 -9.99 10.35 12.59
CA ASN A 75 -9.94 11.03 13.89
C ASN A 75 -9.48 10.11 15.04
N VAL A 76 -8.36 9.44 14.84
CA VAL A 76 -7.78 8.46 15.77
C VAL A 76 -6.40 8.91 16.27
N SER A 77 -5.94 8.35 17.40
CA SER A 77 -4.59 8.62 17.93
C SER A 77 -3.50 7.93 17.09
N ASP A 78 -2.24 8.30 17.31
CA ASP A 78 -1.10 7.68 16.61
C ASP A 78 -1.02 6.16 16.87
N GLU A 79 -1.29 5.74 18.11
CA GLU A 79 -1.30 4.33 18.51
C GLU A 79 -2.42 3.58 17.78
N LYS A 80 -3.62 4.18 17.72
CA LYS A 80 -4.77 3.59 17.01
C LYS A 80 -4.56 3.52 15.50
N VAL A 81 -3.80 4.46 14.93
CA VAL A 81 -3.39 4.36 13.53
C VAL A 81 -2.51 3.14 13.29
N VAL A 82 -1.55 2.89 14.19
CA VAL A 82 -0.63 1.74 14.09
C VAL A 82 -1.37 0.42 14.28
N GLU A 83 -2.26 0.33 15.26
CA GLU A 83 -3.12 -0.85 15.47
C GLU A 83 -4.00 -1.13 14.25
N GLY A 84 -4.74 -0.12 13.77
CA GLY A 84 -5.60 -0.26 12.60
C GLY A 84 -4.81 -0.59 11.33
N TYR A 85 -3.57 -0.11 11.22
CA TYR A 85 -2.67 -0.46 10.12
C TYR A 85 -2.30 -1.95 10.11
N LEU A 86 -2.11 -2.58 11.27
CA LEU A 86 -1.79 -4.01 11.35
C LEU A 86 -2.98 -4.90 10.95
N GLU A 87 -4.20 -4.44 11.21
CA GLU A 87 -5.42 -5.23 11.03
C GLU A 87 -6.14 -4.95 9.70
N ASN A 88 -6.04 -3.73 9.15
CA ASN A 88 -6.83 -3.30 7.99
C ASN A 88 -6.04 -3.34 6.66
N PRO A 89 -6.39 -4.23 5.71
CA PRO A 89 -5.64 -4.36 4.46
C PRO A 89 -5.82 -3.16 3.52
N TYR A 90 -6.90 -2.37 3.63
CA TYR A 90 -7.02 -1.12 2.87
C TYR A 90 -6.05 -0.06 3.37
N TRP A 91 -5.80 0.01 4.68
CA TRP A 91 -4.82 0.92 5.26
C TRP A 91 -3.39 0.48 4.89
N GLN A 92 -3.16 -0.83 4.82
CA GLN A 92 -1.91 -1.39 4.30
C GLN A 92 -1.70 -1.05 2.83
N HIS A 93 -2.73 -1.20 1.99
CA HIS A 93 -2.63 -0.85 0.58
C HIS A 93 -2.41 0.64 0.34
N PHE A 94 -3.10 1.49 1.11
CA PHE A 94 -3.01 2.94 0.98
C PHE A 94 -1.58 3.47 1.04
N LYS A 95 -0.70 2.78 1.78
CA LYS A 95 0.72 3.13 1.90
C LYS A 95 1.67 2.39 0.94
N TRP A 96 1.24 1.30 0.29
CA TRP A 96 2.16 0.24 -0.17
C TRP A 96 2.43 0.20 -1.66
N LEU A 97 1.62 0.80 -2.54
CA LEU A 97 1.93 0.77 -3.98
C LEU A 97 2.94 1.86 -4.39
N GLY A 98 4.22 1.52 -4.19
CA GLY A 98 5.33 1.89 -5.07
C GLY A 98 6.10 0.60 -5.39
N PHE A 99 5.69 -0.08 -6.47
CA PHE A 99 6.54 -1.01 -7.22
C PHE A 99 7.19 -0.23 -8.36
#